data_AF-A0A438FAK8-F1
#
_entry.id   AF-A0A438FAK8-F1
#
_cell.length_a   1.000
_cell.length_b   1.000
_cell.length_c   1.000
_cell.angle_alpha   90.00
_cell.angle_beta   90.00
_cell.angle_gamma   90.00
#
_symmetry.space_group_name_H-M   'P 1'
#
loop_
_entity.id
_entity.type
_entity.pdbx_description
1 polymer ?
#
loop_
_entity_poly.entity_id
_entity_poly.type
_entity_poly.pdbx_seq_one_letter_code
_entity_poly.pdbx_strand_id
1 'polypeptide(L)'
;MEKAMADAEAKVPDYRLLLSCPSGLSPSQVSVDFSERFDRIPHPDISLDNSISEIWDGRVQQNASLYNGTKFRVCGCPFPFTSVAGACLS
;
A
#
# COMPACT_ATOMS: atom_id res chain seq x y z
N MET A 1 -17.10 -23.45 39.24
CA MET A 1 -17.15 -23.70 37.78
C MET A 1 -17.71 -22.45 37.15
N GLU A 2 -16.91 -21.38 37.08
CA GLU A 2 -17.37 -20.10 36.54
C GLU A 2 -16.30 -19.52 35.63
N LYS A 3 -16.76 -19.26 34.42
CA LYS A 3 -16.00 -19.16 33.19
C LYS A 3 -15.64 -17.69 33.00
N ALA A 4 -14.42 -17.30 33.36
CA ALA A 4 -13.87 -16.01 32.95
C ALA A 4 -13.39 -16.12 31.49
N MET A 5 -14.34 -16.05 30.55
CA MET A 5 -14.06 -15.64 29.18
C MET A 5 -13.81 -14.13 29.25
N ALA A 6 -12.56 -13.76 29.52
CA ALA A 6 -12.10 -12.41 29.28
C ALA A 6 -11.95 -12.23 27.77
N ASP A 7 -12.69 -11.28 27.22
CA ASP A 7 -12.56 -10.79 25.87
C ASP A 7 -11.08 -10.48 25.57
N ALA A 8 -10.43 -11.38 24.83
CA ALA A 8 -9.20 -11.06 24.14
C ALA A 8 -9.59 -10.14 22.99
N GLU A 9 -9.58 -8.84 23.26
CA GLU A 9 -9.66 -7.79 22.25
C GLU A 9 -8.53 -8.03 21.25
N ALA A 10 -8.86 -8.70 20.14
CA ALA A 10 -7.91 -9.02 19.10
C ALA A 10 -7.44 -7.71 18.47
N LYS A 11 -6.23 -7.27 18.84
CA LYS A 11 -5.58 -6.09 18.29
C LYS A 11 -5.60 -6.16 16.77
N VAL A 12 -6.36 -5.26 16.13
CA VAL A 12 -6.37 -5.15 14.67
C VAL A 12 -4.96 -4.76 14.22
N PRO A 13 -4.36 -5.48 13.26
CA PRO A 13 -3.02 -5.15 12.79
C PRO A 13 -3.02 -3.82 12.02
N ASP A 14 -2.00 -3.00 12.22
CA ASP A 14 -1.77 -1.73 11.49
C ASP A 14 -1.38 -1.94 10.01
N TYR A 15 -1.44 -3.18 9.52
CA TYR A 15 -1.06 -3.54 8.17
C TYR A 15 -2.10 -4.47 7.54
N ARG A 16 -2.20 -4.39 6.21
CA ARG A 16 -2.98 -5.30 5.38
C ARG A 16 -2.04 -5.99 4.40
N LEU A 17 -2.02 -7.32 4.41
CA LEU A 17 -1.28 -8.10 3.43
C LEU A 17 -1.98 -8.00 2.07
N LEU A 18 -1.30 -7.44 1.06
CA LEU A 18 -1.81 -7.32 -0.31
C LEU A 18 -1.42 -8.50 -1.20
N LEU A 19 -0.22 -9.04 -1.01
CA LEU A 19 0.33 -10.15 -1.78
C LEU A 19 1.21 -11.03 -0.88
N SER A 20 1.09 -12.36 -1.03
CA SER A 20 1.96 -13.33 -0.36
C SER A 20 2.66 -14.19 -1.40
N CYS A 21 3.98 -14.31 -1.28
CA CYS A 21 4.82 -15.13 -2.17
C CYS A 21 5.56 -16.19 -1.33
N PRO A 22 4.90 -17.29 -0.93
CA PRO A 22 5.45 -18.23 0.05
C PRO A 22 6.74 -18.92 -0.41
N SER A 23 6.91 -19.12 -1.71
CA SER A 23 8.11 -19.71 -2.32
C SER A 23 9.11 -18.68 -2.84
N GLY A 24 8.83 -17.38 -2.64
CA GLY A 24 9.56 -16.28 -3.29
C GLY A 24 9.28 -16.20 -4.79
N LEU A 25 9.74 -15.12 -5.41
CA LEU A 25 9.73 -14.92 -6.86
C LEU A 25 11.13 -14.49 -7.30
N SER A 26 11.65 -15.11 -8.35
CA SER A 26 12.86 -14.64 -9.02
C SER A 26 12.55 -13.43 -9.90
N PRO A 27 13.55 -12.59 -10.25
CA PRO A 27 13.34 -11.44 -11.13
C PRO A 27 12.71 -11.80 -12.49
N SER A 28 13.01 -12.99 -13.03
CA SER A 28 12.43 -13.46 -14.30
C SER A 28 10.97 -13.90 -14.21
N GLN A 29 10.47 -14.14 -12.99
CA GLN A 29 9.07 -14.49 -12.73
C GLN A 29 8.19 -13.26 -12.49
N VAL A 30 8.78 -12.06 -12.43
CA VAL A 30 8.07 -10.81 -12.20
C VAL A 30 8.06 -9.98 -13.47
N SER A 31 6.87 -9.60 -13.91
CA SER A 31 6.67 -8.62 -14.98
C SER A 31 6.06 -7.35 -14.40
N VAL A 32 6.50 -6.20 -14.91
CA VAL A 32 6.02 -4.88 -14.49
C VAL A 32 5.56 -4.12 -15.73
N ASP A 33 4.40 -3.49 -15.62
CA ASP A 33 3.83 -2.64 -16.65
C ASP A 33 3.88 -1.18 -16.17
N PHE A 34 4.79 -0.39 -16.74
CA PHE A 34 4.90 1.05 -16.48
C PHE A 34 4.03 1.79 -17.49
N SER A 35 2.86 2.24 -17.06
CA SER A 35 1.94 2.98 -17.90
C SER A 35 1.16 4.04 -17.12
N GLU A 36 0.94 5.19 -17.76
CA GLU A 36 0.20 6.33 -17.22
C GLU A 36 -1.23 5.98 -16.80
N ARG A 37 -1.80 4.89 -17.33
CA ARG A 37 -3.12 4.36 -16.90
C ARG A 37 -3.17 4.00 -15.40
N PHE A 38 -2.01 3.81 -14.77
CA PHE A 38 -1.86 3.49 -13.35
C PHE A 38 -1.52 4.71 -12.49
N ASP A 39 -1.42 5.89 -13.09
CA ASP A 39 -1.11 7.12 -12.38
C ASP A 39 -2.27 7.56 -11.48
N ARG A 40 -2.01 8.60 -10.67
CA ARG A 40 -3.03 9.20 -9.82
C ARG A 40 -4.09 9.84 -10.69
N ILE A 41 -5.34 9.45 -10.49
CA ILE A 41 -6.51 10.16 -11.06
C ILE A 41 -6.69 11.48 -10.29
N PRO A 42 -6.81 12.63 -10.96
CA PRO A 42 -7.07 13.92 -10.30
C PRO A 42 -8.30 13.85 -9.40
N HIS A 43 -8.23 14.52 -8.26
CA HIS A 43 -9.36 14.55 -7.35
C HIS A 43 -10.51 15.39 -7.96
N PRO A 44 -11.79 14.93 -7.87
CA PRO A 44 -12.91 15.67 -8.46
C PRO A 44 -13.12 17.06 -7.84
N ASP A 45 -12.83 17.19 -6.54
CA ASP A 45 -12.70 18.50 -5.89
C ASP A 45 -11.29 19.05 -6.12
N ILE A 46 -11.21 20.11 -6.93
CA ILE A 46 -9.97 20.77 -7.29
C ILE A 46 -9.27 21.43 -6.10
N SER A 47 -10.02 21.83 -5.07
CA SER A 47 -9.46 22.45 -3.87
C SER A 47 -8.59 21.43 -3.11
N LEU A 48 -9.05 20.17 -3.05
CA LEU A 48 -8.28 19.08 -2.46
C LEU A 48 -7.05 18.74 -3.29
N ASP A 49 -7.12 18.82 -4.62
CA ASP A 49 -5.94 18.62 -5.48
C ASP A 49 -4.89 19.71 -5.28
N ASN A 50 -5.33 20.97 -5.24
CA ASN A 50 -4.48 22.14 -5.02
C ASN A 50 -3.82 22.14 -3.64
N SER A 51 -4.49 21.57 -2.62
CA SER A 51 -3.95 21.48 -1.26
C SER A 51 -2.59 20.75 -1.21
N ILE A 52 -2.31 19.86 -2.16
CA ILE A 52 -1.02 19.17 -2.27
C ILE A 52 0.12 20.17 -2.48
N SER A 53 -0.07 21.12 -3.39
CA SER A 53 0.90 22.17 -3.70
C SER A 53 1.05 23.14 -2.53
N GLU A 54 -0.06 23.56 -1.92
CA GLU A 54 -0.06 24.47 -0.78
C GLU A 54 0.72 23.89 0.42
N ILE A 55 0.51 22.60 0.71
CA ILE A 55 1.24 21.89 1.78
C ILE A 55 2.74 21.78 1.43
N TRP A 56 3.07 21.51 0.17
CA TRP A 56 4.45 21.44 -0.28
C TRP A 56 5.17 22.79 -0.12
N ASP A 57 4.56 23.88 -0.58
CA ASP A 57 5.12 25.22 -0.49
C ASP A 57 5.36 25.63 0.97
N GLY A 58 4.41 25.32 1.85
CA GLY A 58 4.59 25.55 3.29
C GLY A 58 5.76 24.77 3.89
N ARG A 59 6.00 23.53 3.43
CA ARG A 59 7.15 22.72 3.91
C ARG A 59 8.48 23.24 3.40
N VAL A 60 8.56 23.63 2.13
CA VAL A 60 9.81 24.14 1.54
C VAL A 60 10.21 25.48 2.17
N GLN A 61 9.25 26.34 2.52
CA GLN A 61 9.52 27.57 3.26
C GLN A 61 10.16 27.32 4.64
N GLN A 62 9.75 26.25 5.33
CA GLN A 62 10.31 25.87 6.64
C GLN A 62 11.66 25.16 6.51
N ASN A 63 11.87 24.41 5.43
CA ASN A 63 13.10 23.66 5.21
C ASN A 63 13.50 23.68 3.73
N ALA A 64 14.41 24.59 3.39
CA ALA A 64 14.93 24.79 2.04
C ALA A 64 15.78 23.62 1.50
N SER A 65 16.15 22.65 2.34
CA SER A 65 16.87 21.44 1.89
C SER A 65 15.94 20.36 1.31
N LEU A 66 14.61 20.52 1.48
CA LEU A 66 13.64 19.59 0.91
C LEU A 66 13.64 19.69 -0.62
N TYR A 67 13.60 18.52 -1.26
CA TYR A 67 13.49 18.41 -2.71
C TYR A 67 12.46 17.34 -3.07
N ASN A 68 11.83 17.48 -4.23
CA ASN A 68 10.89 16.49 -4.74
C ASN A 68 11.64 15.41 -5.51
N GLY A 69 11.39 14.14 -5.19
CA GLY A 69 11.99 12.99 -5.85
C GLY A 69 10.93 12.08 -6.43
N THR A 70 11.14 11.60 -7.65
CA THR A 70 10.21 10.69 -8.34
C THR A 70 10.07 9.36 -7.60
N LYS A 71 8.85 8.83 -7.54
CA LYS A 71 8.49 7.55 -6.90
C LYS A 71 7.65 6.70 -7.84
N PHE A 72 7.77 5.38 -7.74
CA PHE A 72 6.86 4.46 -8.42
C PHE A 72 5.55 4.34 -7.63
N ARG A 73 4.42 4.32 -8.34
CA ARG A 73 3.09 4.08 -7.77
C ARG A 73 2.69 2.63 -8.03
N VAL A 74 2.34 1.90 -6.98
CA VAL A 74 1.79 0.55 -7.09
C VAL A 74 0.27 0.66 -7.24
N CYS A 75 -0.24 0.52 -8.46
CA CYS A 75 -1.69 0.55 -8.71
C CYS A 75 -2.38 -0.79 -8.41
N GLY A 76 -1.62 -1.89 -8.43
CA GLY A 76 -2.10 -3.23 -8.15
C GLY A 76 -1.22 -4.29 -8.78
N CYS A 77 -1.45 -5.55 -8.41
CA CYS A 77 -0.85 -6.71 -9.06
C CYS A 77 -2.01 -7.59 -9.55
N PRO A 78 -2.18 -7.80 -10.87
CA PRO A 78 -3.18 -8.74 -11.35
C PRO A 78 -2.82 -10.15 -10.88
N PHE A 79 -3.71 -10.75 -10.08
CA PHE A 79 -3.60 -12.13 -9.59
C PHE A 79 -3.59 -13.13 -10.77
N PRO A 80 -2.86 -14.25 -10.64
CA PRO A 80 -3.37 -15.38 -9.88
C PRO A 80 -2.34 -15.94 -8.89
N PHE A 81 -2.23 -15.35 -7.71
CA PHE A 81 -1.64 -16.05 -6.56
C PHE A 81 -2.72 -16.22 -5.51
N THR A 82 -3.55 -17.25 -5.64
CA THR A 82 -4.57 -17.55 -4.64
C THR A 82 -3.96 -17.47 -3.23
N SER A 83 -4.62 -16.72 -2.36
CA SER A 83 -4.39 -16.82 -0.93
C SER A 83 -4.62 -18.28 -0.56
N VAL A 84 -3.54 -19.04 -0.37
CA VAL A 84 -3.61 -20.36 0.25
C VAL A 84 -3.84 -20.14 1.73
N ALA A 85 -5.09 -19.78 2.06
CA ALA A 85 -5.62 -20.08 3.36
C ALA A 85 -5.64 -21.62 3.47
N GLY A 86 -4.62 -22.17 4.15
CA GLY A 86 -4.62 -23.53 4.66
C GLY A 86 -4.45 -24.65 3.63
N ALA A 87 -3.22 -25.10 3.44
CA ALA A 87 -2.95 -26.49 3.07
C ALA A 87 -1.65 -26.95 3.75
N CYS A 88 -1.67 -27.00 5.08
CA CYS A 88 -0.85 -27.95 5.80
C CYS A 88 -1.64 -29.26 5.85
N LEU A 89 -1.35 -30.21 4.97
CA LEU A 89 -1.53 -31.62 5.26
C LEU A 89 -0.26 -32.35 4.81
N SER A 90 0.36 -32.93 5.82
CA SER A 90 1.45 -33.90 5.82
C SER A 90 1.19 -35.09 4.91
#